data_AF-A0A956D632-F1
#
_entry.id   AF-A0A956D632-F1
#
_cell.length_a   1.000
_cell.length_b   1.000
_cell.length_c   1.000
_cell.angle_alpha   90.00
_cell.angle_beta   90.00
_cell.angle_gamma   90.00
#
_symmetry.space_group_name_H-M   'P 1'
#
loop_
_entity.id
_entity.type
_entity.pdbx_description
1 polymer ?
#
loop_
_entity_poly.entity_id
_entity_poly.type
_entity_poly.pdbx_seq_one_letter_code
_entity_poly.pdbx_strand_id
1 'polypeptide(L)'
;MTFVVLSALGCGLDTNDEPVSSVTAAATYVVKQEPVRRLSGSPNIDSSGQASYEISLNVPPGRRDLAPSLSLRYGSGAGEGYFGQGFDLIGA
;
A
#
# COMPACT_ATOMS: atom_id res chain seq x y z
N MET A 1 46.31 -17.98 -39.57
CA MET A 1 45.36 -18.71 -38.71
C MET A 1 44.99 -17.78 -37.58
N THR A 2 43.83 -17.15 -37.68
CA THR A 2 43.35 -16.01 -36.86
C THR A 2 42.57 -16.52 -35.65
N PHE A 3 42.74 -15.91 -34.47
CA PHE A 3 41.83 -16.06 -33.33
C PHE A 3 41.39 -14.68 -32.83
N VAL A 4 40.08 -14.58 -32.55
CA VAL A 4 39.30 -13.35 -32.29
C VAL A 4 39.28 -12.99 -30.80
N VAL A 5 39.21 -11.68 -30.54
CA VAL A 5 39.28 -10.94 -29.26
C VAL A 5 37.99 -11.07 -28.44
N LEU A 6 38.11 -11.08 -27.10
CA LEU A 6 37.01 -10.78 -26.16
C LEU A 6 37.49 -9.74 -25.12
N SER A 7 36.72 -8.66 -25.00
CA SER A 7 37.05 -7.35 -24.43
C SER A 7 37.02 -7.25 -22.89
N ALA A 8 37.87 -6.37 -22.37
CA ALA A 8 38.25 -6.20 -20.98
C ALA A 8 37.21 -5.52 -20.07
N LEU A 9 37.12 -6.01 -18.82
CA LEU A 9 36.68 -5.24 -17.66
C LEU A 9 37.81 -4.27 -17.28
N GLY A 10 37.57 -2.96 -17.37
CA GLY A 10 38.51 -1.91 -16.98
C GLY A 10 37.94 -1.05 -15.87
N CYS A 11 38.69 -0.99 -14.76
CA CYS A 11 38.47 -0.22 -13.54
C CYS A 11 38.72 1.29 -13.77
N GLY A 12 37.98 2.17 -13.08
CA GLY A 12 38.26 3.61 -13.09
C GLY A 12 37.50 4.38 -12.00
N LEU A 13 38.17 4.62 -10.86
CA LEU A 13 37.85 5.76 -9.98
C LEU A 13 38.49 6.99 -10.62
N ASP A 14 37.71 8.04 -10.87
CA ASP A 14 38.27 9.38 -11.04
C ASP A 14 37.68 10.31 -9.98
N THR A 15 38.61 10.87 -9.23
CA THR A 15 38.46 11.89 -8.19
C THR A 15 38.22 13.26 -8.81
N ASN A 16 37.31 14.03 -8.22
CA ASN A 16 37.36 15.48 -7.92
C ASN A 16 36.01 16.21 -8.13
N ASP A 17 35.39 16.50 -6.98
CA ASP A 17 34.61 17.68 -6.57
C ASP A 17 33.71 18.47 -7.55
N GLU A 18 32.41 18.52 -7.22
CA GLU A 18 31.61 19.77 -7.15
C GLU A 18 30.69 19.70 -5.91
N PRO A 19 30.69 20.73 -5.02
CA PRO A 19 29.99 20.71 -3.73
C PRO A 19 28.54 21.20 -3.85
N VAL A 20 27.58 20.28 -3.98
CA VAL A 20 26.15 20.64 -3.82
C VAL A 20 25.68 20.32 -2.40
N SER A 21 25.78 21.37 -1.58
CA SER A 21 24.86 21.74 -0.51
C SER A 21 24.21 20.59 0.26
N SER A 22 24.74 20.37 1.45
CA SER A 22 24.10 19.70 2.57
C SER A 22 22.64 20.15 2.72
N VAL A 23 21.70 19.37 2.20
CA VAL A 23 20.35 19.35 2.72
C VAL A 23 20.50 18.77 4.13
N THR A 24 20.52 19.65 5.13
CA THR A 24 20.27 19.28 6.52
C THR A 24 19.00 18.45 6.51
N ALA A 25 19.15 17.13 6.66
CA ALA A 25 18.02 16.24 6.76
C ALA A 25 17.15 16.76 7.90
N ALA A 26 15.95 17.25 7.57
CA ALA A 26 14.93 17.49 8.57
C ALA A 26 14.79 16.16 9.32
N ALA A 27 15.17 16.15 10.60
CA ALA A 27 15.09 14.96 11.42
C ALA A 27 13.62 14.52 11.45
N THR A 28 13.30 13.51 10.64
CA THR A 28 12.03 12.80 10.75
C THR A 28 12.11 12.09 12.07
N TYR A 29 11.43 12.63 13.08
CA TYR A 29 11.21 11.91 14.31
C TYR A 29 10.25 10.77 13.96
N VAL A 30 10.78 9.56 13.84
CA VAL A 30 9.96 8.37 13.69
C VAL A 30 9.38 8.08 15.07
N VAL A 31 8.14 8.50 15.28
CA VAL A 31 7.39 8.11 16.48
C VAL A 31 7.26 6.60 16.45
N LYS A 32 7.70 5.93 17.52
CA LYS A 32 7.48 4.50 17.71
C LYS A 32 5.98 4.22 17.65
N GLN A 33 5.54 3.55 16.60
CA GLN A 33 4.15 3.15 16.46
C GLN A 33 3.90 1.96 17.40
N GLU A 34 2.95 2.07 18.31
CA GLU A 34 2.45 0.88 19.01
C GLU A 34 1.74 -0.04 18.02
N PRO A 35 1.86 -1.37 18.17
CA PRO A 35 1.21 -2.31 17.28
C PRO A 35 -0.31 -2.13 17.34
N VAL A 36 -0.88 -1.58 16.27
CA VAL A 36 -2.32 -1.56 16.05
C VAL A 36 -2.79 -2.97 15.68
N ARG A 37 -3.89 -3.43 16.27
CA ARG A 37 -4.51 -4.69 15.83
C ARG A 37 -5.05 -4.50 14.42
N ARG A 38 -4.94 -5.55 13.60
CA ARG A 38 -5.59 -5.59 12.30
C ARG A 38 -7.09 -5.78 12.50
N LEU A 39 -7.89 -5.02 11.77
CA LEU A 39 -9.30 -5.36 11.59
C LEU A 39 -9.36 -6.67 10.82
N SER A 40 -10.08 -7.66 11.37
CA SER A 40 -10.35 -8.91 10.68
C SER A 40 -11.18 -8.59 9.44
N GLY A 41 -10.69 -8.99 8.28
CA GLY A 41 -11.45 -8.97 7.03
C GLY A 41 -11.41 -10.33 6.35
N SER A 42 -12.35 -10.55 5.44
CA SER A 42 -12.48 -11.79 4.68
C SER A 42 -11.93 -11.60 3.27
N PRO A 43 -10.72 -12.09 2.96
CA PRO A 43 -10.20 -12.09 1.59
C PRO A 43 -10.86 -13.19 0.77
N ASN A 44 -11.27 -12.87 -0.45
CA ASN A 44 -11.81 -13.84 -1.39
C ASN A 44 -11.39 -13.50 -2.83
N ILE A 45 -11.13 -14.53 -3.64
CA ILE A 45 -10.90 -14.38 -5.08
C ILE A 45 -12.00 -15.15 -5.78
N ASP A 46 -12.74 -14.49 -6.66
CA ASP A 46 -13.81 -15.15 -7.42
C ASP A 46 -13.28 -15.95 -8.62
N SER A 47 -14.16 -16.71 -9.27
CA SER A 47 -13.82 -17.52 -10.44
C SER A 47 -13.41 -16.69 -11.67
N SER A 48 -13.67 -15.38 -11.66
CA SER A 48 -13.23 -14.44 -12.70
C SER A 48 -11.86 -13.83 -12.42
N GLY A 49 -11.25 -14.16 -11.28
CA GLY A 49 -9.94 -13.66 -10.85
C GLY A 49 -10.01 -12.29 -10.16
N GLN A 50 -11.19 -11.80 -9.79
CA GLN A 50 -11.30 -10.55 -9.05
C GLN A 50 -11.02 -10.79 -7.56
N ALA A 51 -10.17 -9.93 -7.01
CA ALA A 51 -9.90 -9.91 -5.58
C ALA A 51 -10.96 -9.08 -4.87
N SER A 52 -11.50 -9.65 -3.80
CA SER A 52 -12.47 -9.03 -2.90
C SER A 52 -11.96 -9.06 -1.46
N TYR A 53 -12.26 -8.00 -0.72
CA TYR A 53 -11.92 -7.91 0.70
C TYR A 53 -13.03 -7.20 1.44
N GLU A 54 -13.54 -7.78 2.52
CA GLU A 54 -14.60 -7.18 3.32
C GLU A 54 -14.15 -6.98 4.77
N ILE A 55 -14.40 -5.77 5.31
CA ILE A 55 -14.11 -5.38 6.69
C ILE A 55 -15.43 -4.97 7.35
N SER A 56 -15.90 -5.75 8.31
CA SER A 56 -17.09 -5.39 9.10
C SER A 56 -16.76 -4.26 10.08
N LEU A 57 -17.61 -3.24 10.10
CA LEU A 57 -17.43 -2.07 10.96
C LEU A 57 -18.22 -2.27 12.26
N ASN A 58 -17.51 -2.22 13.39
CA ASN A 58 -18.15 -2.19 14.70
C ASN A 58 -18.69 -0.78 14.96
N VAL A 59 -20.00 -0.59 14.80
CA VAL A 59 -20.67 0.68 15.09
C VAL A 59 -21.37 0.61 16.45
N PRO A 60 -21.24 1.66 17.29
CA PRO A 60 -21.93 1.69 18.56
C PRO A 60 -23.45 1.75 18.36
N PRO A 61 -24.24 1.12 19.24
CA PRO A 61 -25.69 1.18 19.16
C PRO A 61 -26.17 2.63 19.27
N GLY A 62 -27.09 2.99 18.37
CA GLY A 62 -27.76 4.28 18.39
C GLY A 62 -28.88 4.32 19.44
N ARG A 63 -29.76 5.32 19.29
CA ARG A 63 -30.93 5.44 20.18
C ARG A 63 -31.82 4.21 20.05
N ARG A 64 -32.28 3.71 21.20
CA ARG A 64 -33.14 2.51 21.29
C ARG A 64 -32.47 1.25 20.73
N ASP A 65 -31.15 1.14 20.88
CA ASP A 65 -30.37 -0.03 20.44
C ASP A 65 -30.40 -0.30 18.93
N LEU A 66 -30.76 0.71 18.12
CA LEU A 66 -30.72 0.63 16.67
C LEU A 66 -29.28 0.86 16.19
N ALA A 67 -28.66 -0.19 15.65
CA ALA A 67 -27.34 -0.15 15.02
C ALA A 67 -27.45 -0.57 13.55
N PRO A 68 -26.89 0.20 12.60
CA PRO A 68 -26.82 -0.25 11.20
C PRO A 68 -25.78 -1.36 11.07
N SER A 69 -25.99 -2.28 10.12
CA SER A 69 -24.94 -3.23 9.74
C SER A 69 -24.12 -2.59 8.62
N LEU A 70 -22.86 -2.23 8.90
CA LEU A 70 -21.97 -1.61 7.91
C LEU A 70 -20.71 -2.46 7.67
N SER A 71 -20.32 -2.60 6.40
CA SER A 71 -19.07 -3.21 5.97
C SER A 71 -18.38 -2.33 4.92
N LEU A 72 -17.06 -2.21 5.02
CA LEU A 72 -16.23 -1.65 3.94
C LEU A 72 -15.82 -2.79 3.01
N ARG A 73 -16.18 -2.70 1.74
CA ARG A 73 -15.89 -3.71 0.73
C ARG A 73 -14.92 -3.17 -0.31
N TYR A 74 -13.90 -3.95 -0.62
CA TYR A 74 -13.00 -3.75 -1.73
C TYR A 74 -13.28 -4.77 -2.83
N GLY A 75 -13.22 -4.35 -4.09
CA GLY A 75 -13.20 -5.20 -5.27
C GLY A 75 -12.21 -4.65 -6.29
N SER A 76 -11.28 -5.48 -6.77
CA SER A 76 -10.26 -5.06 -7.75
C SER A 76 -10.84 -4.55 -9.07
N GLY A 77 -12.02 -5.03 -9.45
CA GLY A 77 -12.74 -4.57 -10.63
C GLY A 77 -13.79 -3.49 -10.36
N ALA A 78 -13.99 -3.09 -9.10
CA ALA A 78 -14.96 -2.04 -8.78
C ALA A 78 -14.41 -0.68 -9.20
N GLY A 79 -15.30 0.21 -9.65
CA GLY A 79 -14.97 1.54 -10.15
C GLY A 79 -14.54 2.52 -9.06
N GLU A 80 -14.46 3.81 -9.42
CA GLU A 80 -14.25 4.87 -8.43
C GLU A 80 -15.51 5.06 -7.56
N GLY A 81 -15.32 5.05 -6.25
CA GLY A 81 -16.34 5.36 -5.26
C GLY A 81 -15.91 6.49 -4.32
N TYR A 82 -16.78 6.83 -3.37
CA TYR A 82 -16.48 7.85 -2.35
C TYR A 82 -15.26 7.53 -1.48
N PHE A 83 -14.90 6.25 -1.39
CA PHE A 83 -13.77 5.76 -0.61
C PHE A 83 -12.54 5.46 -1.49
N GLY A 84 -12.57 5.86 -2.76
CA GLY A 84 -11.51 5.64 -3.74
C GLY A 84 -11.83 4.52 -4.73
N GLN A 85 -10.86 4.22 -5.59
CA GLN A 85 -10.97 3.15 -6.58
C GLN A 85 -11.14 1.80 -5.89
N GLY A 86 -12.18 1.05 -6.28
CA GLY A 86 -12.40 -0.30 -5.82
C GLY A 86 -13.03 -0.42 -4.42
N PHE A 87 -13.18 0.68 -3.68
CA PHE A 87 -13.74 0.69 -2.33
C PHE A 87 -15.17 1.23 -2.31
N ASP A 88 -16.03 0.53 -1.57
CA ASP A 88 -17.41 0.91 -1.35
C ASP A 88 -17.85 0.61 0.08
N LEU A 89 -18.76 1.43 0.61
CA LEU A 89 -19.36 1.23 1.93
C LEU A 89 -20.75 0.64 1.75
N ILE A 90 -20.93 -0.58 2.21
CA ILE A 90 -22.19 -1.31 2.10
C ILE A 90 -22.85 -1.43 3.47
N GLY A 91 -24.17 -1.47 3.50
CA GLY A 91 -24.91 -1.71 4.74
C GLY A 91 -26.42 -1.80 4.59
N ALA A 92 -27.07 -2.22 5.68
CA ALA A 92 -28.51 -2.39 5.82
C ALA A 92 -29.03 -1.85 7.17
#